data_AF-A0AA37NWW0-F1
#
_entry.id   AF-A0AA37NWW0-F1
#
_cell.length_a   1.000
_cell.length_b   1.000
_cell.length_c   1.000
_cell.angle_alpha   90.00
_cell.angle_beta   90.00
_cell.angle_gamma   90.00
#
_symmetry.space_group_name_H-M   'P 1'
#
loop_
_entity.id
_entity.type
_entity.pdbx_description
1 polymer ?
#
loop_
_entity_poly.entity_id
_entity_poly.type
_entity_poly.pdbx_seq_one_letter_code
_entity_poly.pdbx_strand_id
1 'polypeptide(L)' 'MKIKEWAEEDRPREKMLLKGIASLSDAELLAILIGSGNSRETAVQLSQRILDFCQLDLTD' A
#
# COMPACT_ATOMS: atom_id res chain seq x y z
N MET A 1 -4.61 -1.13 -13.19
CA MET A 1 -5.84 -0.94 -12.40
C MET A 1 -5.56 0.11 -11.33
N LYS A 2 -6.42 1.12 -11.20
CA LYS A 2 -6.32 2.14 -10.15
C LYS A 2 -6.94 1.58 -8.87
N ILE A 3 -6.46 2.00 -7.69
CA ILE A 3 -6.97 1.52 -6.39
C ILE A 3 -8.49 1.74 -6.25
N LYS A 4 -9.02 2.83 -6.80
CA LYS A 4 -10.45 3.13 -6.81
C LYS A 4 -11.32 2.12 -7.59
N GLU A 5 -10.71 1.25 -8.39
CA GLU A 5 -11.40 0.23 -9.17
C GLU A 5 -11.49 -1.10 -8.40
N TRP A 6 -10.84 -1.20 -7.24
CA TRP A 6 -10.93 -2.36 -6.36
C TRP A 6 -12.26 -2.39 -5.60
N ALA A 7 -12.65 -3.59 -5.15
CA ALA A 7 -13.74 -3.74 -4.20
C ALA A 7 -13.46 -2.88 -2.95
N GLU A 8 -14.51 -2.30 -2.36
CA GLU A 8 -14.38 -1.38 -1.22
C GLU A 8 -13.58 -1.99 -0.07
N GLU A 9 -13.84 -3.27 0.21
CA GLU A 9 -13.18 -4.03 1.26
C GLU A 9 -11.68 -4.32 1.04
N ASP A 10 -11.18 -4.03 -0.17
CA ASP A 10 -9.76 -4.16 -0.56
C ASP A 10 -9.06 -2.80 -0.70
N ARG A 11 -9.79 -1.69 -0.82
CA ARG A 11 -9.17 -0.37 -0.89
C ARG A 11 -8.56 -0.04 0.48
N PRO A 12 -7.29 0.38 0.59
CA PRO A 12 -6.60 0.48 1.89
C PRO A 12 -7.32 1.32 2.95
N ARG A 13 -7.87 2.48 2.57
CA ARG A 13 -8.55 3.37 3.53
C ARG A 13 -9.88 2.77 3.99
N GLU A 14 -10.67 2.25 3.07
CA GLU A 14 -11.95 1.61 3.36
C GLU A 14 -11.77 0.30 4.13
N LYS A 15 -10.79 -0.52 3.75
CA LYS A 15 -10.34 -1.71 4.49
C LYS A 15 -9.96 -1.36 5.93
N MET A 16 -9.20 -0.28 6.15
CA MET A 16 -8.87 0.21 7.49
C MET A 16 -10.12 0.58 8.31
N LEU A 17 -11.08 1.26 7.69
CA LEU A 17 -12.33 1.64 8.35
C LEU A 17 -13.21 0.43 8.69
N LEU A 18 -13.27 -0.57 7.81
CA LEU A 18 -14.15 -1.74 7.95
C LEU A 18 -13.57 -2.85 8.83
N LYS A 19 -12.27 -3.12 8.70
CA LYS A 19 -11.58 -4.29 9.28
C LYS A 19 -10.53 -3.90 10.34
N GLY A 20 -10.28 -2.61 10.53
CA GLY A 20 -9.28 -2.09 11.46
C GLY A 20 -7.85 -2.15 10.93
N ILE A 21 -6.95 -1.44 11.60
CA ILE A 21 -5.56 -1.24 11.14
C ILE A 21 -4.76 -2.54 11.01
N ALA A 22 -5.02 -3.52 11.88
CA ALA A 22 -4.33 -4.82 11.88
C ALA A 22 -4.62 -5.68 10.64
N SER A 23 -5.61 -5.30 9.82
CA SER A 23 -5.94 -5.98 8.57
C SER A 23 -5.08 -5.54 7.38
N LEU A 24 -4.31 -4.44 7.52
CA LEU A 24 -3.49 -3.89 6.46
C LEU A 24 -2.09 -4.49 6.48
N SER A 25 -1.50 -4.63 5.29
CA SER A 25 -0.06 -4.85 5.16
C SER A 25 0.72 -3.55 5.37
N ASP A 26 2.03 -3.67 5.64
CA ASP A 26 2.94 -2.52 5.74
C ASP A 26 2.93 -1.68 4.45
N ALA A 27 2.82 -2.33 3.29
CA ALA A 27 2.71 -1.64 2.01
C ALA A 27 1.41 -0.83 1.91
N GLU A 28 0.28 -1.36 2.39
CA GLU A 28 -0.99 -0.64 2.41
C GLU A 28 -0.98 0.54 3.39
N LEU A 29 -0.33 0.37 4.56
CA LEU A 29 -0.13 1.47 5.53
C LEU A 29 0.71 2.59 4.93
N LEU A 30 1.84 2.24 4.31
CA LEU A 30 2.70 3.22 3.63
C LEU A 30 1.95 3.88 2.46
N ALA A 31 1.13 3.13 1.72
CA ALA A 31 0.32 3.66 0.62
C ALA A 31 -0.69 4.71 1.09
N ILE A 32 -1.26 4.54 2.29
CA ILE A 32 -2.15 5.53 2.91
C ILE A 32 -1.39 6.82 3.22
N LEU A 33 -0.18 6.71 3.78
CA LEU A 33 0.67 7.85 4.16
C LEU A 33 1.13 8.66 2.95
N ILE A 34 1.61 8.01 1.89
CA ILE A 34 2.07 8.71 0.68
C ILE A 34 0.91 9.23 -0.17
N GLY A 35 -0.30 8.69 0.01
CA GLY A 35 -1.55 9.16 -0.58
C GLY A 35 -1.73 8.89 -2.08
N SER A 36 -0.65 8.78 -2.85
CA SER A 36 -0.69 8.45 -4.27
C SER A 36 0.54 7.68 -4.74
N GLY A 37 0.38 6.91 -5.82
CA GLY A 37 1.48 6.32 -6.56
C GLY A 37 2.09 7.29 -7.56
N ASN A 38 2.67 6.76 -8.63
CA ASN A 38 3.23 7.55 -9.74
C ASN A 38 2.57 7.14 -11.08
N SER A 39 3.13 7.61 -12.20
CA SER A 39 2.58 7.32 -13.54
C SER A 39 2.67 5.84 -13.95
N ARG A 40 3.49 5.04 -13.28
CA ARG A 40 3.76 3.63 -13.59
C ARG A 40 3.05 2.66 -12.65
N GLU A 41 2.89 3.04 -11.39
CA GLU A 41 2.45 2.12 -10.33
C GLU A 41 1.51 2.82 -9.32
N THR A 42 0.61 2.04 -8.71
CA THR A 42 -0.29 2.52 -7.65
C THR A 42 0.48 2.82 -6.37
N ALA A 43 -0.15 3.52 -5.42
CA ALA A 43 0.46 3.79 -4.11
C ALA A 43 0.91 2.50 -3.42
N VAL A 44 0.07 1.44 -3.45
CA VAL A 44 0.40 0.13 -2.85
C VAL A 44 1.58 -0.53 -3.54
N GLN A 45 1.64 -0.52 -4.86
CA GLN A 45 2.76 -1.09 -5.63
C GLN A 45 4.06 -0.32 -5.38
N LEU A 46 4.02 1.01 -5.37
CA LEU A 46 5.16 1.86 -5.04
C LEU A 46 5.66 1.58 -3.62
N SER A 47 4.75 1.49 -2.65
CA SER A 47 5.07 1.17 -1.27
C SER A 47 5.70 -0.21 -1.12
N GLN A 48 5.18 -1.23 -1.81
CA GLN A 48 5.77 -2.57 -1.82
C GLN A 48 7.21 -2.52 -2.35
N ARG A 49 7.44 -1.85 -3.49
CA ARG A 49 8.77 -1.70 -4.08
C ARG A 49 9.76 -0.98 -3.15
N ILE A 50 9.30 0.04 -2.43
CA ILE A 50 10.13 0.75 -1.43
C ILE A 50 10.51 -0.19 -0.29
N LEU A 51 9.56 -0.95 0.25
CA LEU A 51 9.80 -1.90 1.33
C LEU A 51 10.78 -2.99 0.90
N ASP A 52 10.60 -3.56 -0.29
CA ASP A 52 11.48 -4.58 -0.84
C ASP A 52 12.92 -4.06 -0.98
N PHE A 53 13.08 -2.81 -1.46
CA PHE A 53 14.39 -2.16 -1.57
C PHE A 53 15.06 -1.97 -0.21
N CYS A 54 14.34 -1.46 0.79
CA CYS A 54 14.88 -1.28 2.13
C CYS A 54 15.19 -2.59 2.84
N GLN A 55 14.45 -3.67 2.58
CA GLN A 55 14.74 -4.98 3.16
C GLN A 55 16.03 -5.58 2.58
N LEU A 56 16.28 -5.42 1.28
CA LEU A 56 17.53 -5.85 0.65
C LEU A 56 18.73 -5.08 1.19
N ASP A 57 18.59 -3.76 1.40
CA ASP A 57 19.67 -2.90 1.92
C ASP A 57 20.06 -3.19 3.38
N LEU A 58 19.21 -3.85 4.18
CA LEU A 58 19.51 -4.19 5.59
C LEU A 58 20.20 -5.56 5.76
N THR A 59 20.41 -6.28 4.67
CA THR A 59 21.03 -7.62 4.66
C THR A 59 22.50 -7.64 4.25
N ASP A 60 23.11 -6.48 3.99
CA ASP A 60 24.53 -6.31 3.64
C ASP A 60 25.38 -5.72 4.77
#